data_AF-A0A8C1ZNE4-F1
#
_entry.id   AF-A0A8C1ZNE4-F1
#
_cell.length_a   1.000
_cell.length_b   1.000
_cell.length_c   1.000
_cell.angle_alpha   90.00
_cell.angle_beta   90.00
_cell.angle_gamma   90.00
#
_symmetry.space_group_name_H-M   'P 1'
#
loop_
_entity.id
_entity.type
_entity.pdbx_description
1 polymer ?
#
loop_
_entity_poly.entity_id
_entity_poly.type
_entity_poly.pdbx_seq_one_letter_code
_entity_poly.pdbx_strand_id
1 'polypeptide(L)'
;MDRLCKFIYAKDRTDRIRTCAILCHIYHHALHSRWYQARDLMLMSHLQDNIQHADPPVQILYNRTMVQLGICAFRQGMIKDAHNALLDIQSSGRAKELLGQGLLMRNMQERNAEQEKIEKRRQVPFHMHINLELLECVYLVSAMLLEIPYMAAHEFDARRRMISKQFHHQLRVGERQPLLGPPESMREHVVAASKAMKMGDWRTCHSFIINEKMNSKVWDLFPETQCVREMLVRKIQEESLRTYLFTYSSVYDSISMETLSEMFELELPTVHSIISKMIINEELMASLDQPTQTVVMHRTEPTSLQNMALQLAEKLGGLVENNERVFDLKQGVYGGYFNRGTRTRP
;
A
#
# COMPACT_ATOMS: atom_id res chain seq x y z
N MET A 1 -20.49 -16.83 -16.82
CA MET A 1 -20.97 -16.43 -15.48
C MET A 1 -22.05 -15.34 -15.58
N ASP A 2 -21.85 -14.35 -16.44
CA ASP A 2 -22.68 -13.15 -16.59
C ASP A 2 -24.18 -13.42 -16.81
N ARG A 3 -24.55 -14.39 -17.66
CA ARG A 3 -25.96 -14.72 -17.92
C ARG A 3 -26.69 -15.21 -16.66
N LEU A 4 -26.02 -16.00 -15.83
CA LEU A 4 -26.60 -16.55 -14.60
C LEU A 4 -26.68 -15.47 -13.51
N CYS A 5 -25.63 -14.66 -13.36
CA CYS A 5 -25.64 -13.53 -12.42
C CYS A 5 -26.73 -12.51 -12.77
N LYS A 6 -26.88 -12.14 -14.05
CA LYS A 6 -27.95 -11.24 -14.51
C LYS A 6 -29.36 -11.79 -14.25
N PHE A 7 -29.54 -13.10 -14.39
CA PHE A 7 -30.82 -13.75 -14.07
C PHE A 7 -31.13 -13.66 -12.56
N ILE A 8 -30.13 -13.92 -11.70
CA ILE A 8 -30.27 -13.78 -10.25
C ILE A 8 -30.57 -12.32 -9.89
N TYR A 9 -29.88 -11.35 -10.47
CA TYR A 9 -30.12 -9.93 -10.19
C TYR A 9 -31.55 -9.50 -10.53
N ALA A 10 -32.13 -10.02 -11.61
CA ALA A 10 -33.46 -9.65 -12.07
C ALA A 10 -34.60 -10.40 -11.37
N LYS A 11 -34.39 -11.65 -10.97
CA LYS A 11 -35.48 -12.55 -10.53
C LYS A 11 -35.45 -12.94 -9.06
N ASP A 12 -34.39 -12.60 -8.35
CA ASP A 12 -34.22 -13.03 -6.96
C ASP A 12 -34.93 -12.09 -5.97
N ARG A 13 -35.70 -12.71 -5.07
CA ARG A 13 -36.40 -12.06 -3.95
C ARG A 13 -35.61 -12.17 -2.64
N THR A 14 -34.57 -12.99 -2.61
CA THR A 14 -33.72 -13.19 -1.42
C THR A 14 -32.43 -12.38 -1.53
N ASP A 15 -32.12 -11.57 -0.53
CA ASP A 15 -30.93 -10.69 -0.58
C ASP A 15 -29.60 -11.46 -0.47
N ARG A 16 -29.64 -12.64 0.16
CA ARG A 16 -28.45 -13.47 0.37
C ARG A 16 -27.91 -14.06 -0.93
N ILE A 17 -28.76 -14.65 -1.76
CA ILE A 17 -28.32 -15.31 -3.00
C ILE A 17 -27.81 -14.26 -3.99
N ARG A 18 -28.49 -13.11 -4.09
CA ARG A 18 -28.01 -11.93 -4.82
C ARG A 18 -26.61 -11.51 -4.36
N THR A 19 -26.38 -11.36 -3.06
CA THR A 19 -25.07 -10.95 -2.51
C THR A 19 -23.98 -11.95 -2.85
N CYS A 20 -24.22 -13.25 -2.65
CA CYS A 20 -23.26 -14.29 -3.03
C CYS A 20 -22.98 -14.30 -4.54
N ALA A 21 -24.00 -14.11 -5.38
CA ALA A 21 -23.85 -14.08 -6.82
C ALA A 21 -23.00 -12.88 -7.27
N ILE A 22 -23.18 -11.70 -6.67
CA ILE A 22 -22.36 -10.51 -6.93
C ILE A 22 -20.90 -10.79 -6.58
N LEU A 23 -20.62 -11.32 -5.39
CA LEU A 23 -19.26 -11.62 -4.96
C LEU A 23 -18.56 -12.63 -5.86
N CYS A 24 -19.25 -13.72 -6.24
CA CYS A 24 -18.72 -14.70 -7.18
C CYS A 24 -18.48 -14.10 -8.58
N HIS A 25 -19.34 -13.17 -9.02
CA HIS A 25 -19.18 -12.49 -10.29
C HIS A 25 -17.94 -11.60 -10.30
N ILE A 26 -17.75 -10.80 -9.25
CA ILE A 26 -16.56 -9.96 -9.06
C ILE A 26 -15.30 -10.82 -8.98
N TYR A 27 -15.33 -11.91 -8.21
CA TYR A 27 -14.21 -12.85 -8.09
C TYR A 27 -13.81 -13.40 -9.46
N HIS A 28 -14.78 -13.78 -10.28
CA HIS A 28 -14.53 -14.27 -11.64
C HIS A 28 -13.94 -13.19 -12.56
N HIS A 29 -14.45 -11.96 -12.53
CA HIS A 29 -13.84 -10.86 -13.29
C HIS A 29 -12.39 -10.59 -12.85
N ALA A 30 -12.14 -10.59 -11.54
CA ALA A 30 -10.82 -10.39 -10.96
C ALA A 30 -9.82 -11.52 -11.31
N LEU A 31 -10.29 -12.76 -11.42
CA LEU A 31 -9.45 -13.89 -11.83
C LEU A 31 -8.94 -13.73 -13.28
N HIS A 32 -9.80 -13.23 -14.17
CA HIS A 32 -9.52 -13.04 -15.59
C HIS A 32 -8.91 -11.66 -15.93
N SER A 33 -8.26 -10.99 -14.98
CA SER A 33 -7.60 -9.69 -15.20
C SER A 33 -8.55 -8.54 -15.63
N ARG A 34 -9.87 -8.69 -15.51
CA ARG A 34 -10.85 -7.66 -15.91
C ARG A 34 -11.10 -6.69 -14.75
N TRP A 35 -10.10 -5.88 -14.43
CA TRP A 35 -10.11 -5.01 -13.26
C TRP A 35 -11.25 -3.98 -13.26
N TYR A 36 -11.42 -3.23 -14.34
CA TYR A 36 -12.44 -2.16 -14.42
C TYR A 36 -13.85 -2.69 -14.14
N GLN A 37 -14.23 -3.81 -14.77
CA GLN A 37 -15.54 -4.44 -14.55
C GLN A 37 -15.72 -4.90 -13.10
N ALA A 38 -14.68 -5.49 -12.51
CA ALA A 38 -14.73 -5.98 -11.13
C ALA A 38 -14.81 -4.83 -10.11
N ARG A 39 -14.06 -3.75 -10.35
CA ARG A 39 -14.09 -2.53 -9.53
C ARG A 39 -15.46 -1.87 -9.57
N ASP A 40 -15.99 -1.66 -10.77
CA ASP A 40 -17.26 -0.97 -10.95
C ASP A 40 -18.40 -1.77 -10.30
N LEU A 41 -18.40 -3.10 -10.44
CA LEU A 41 -19.36 -3.98 -9.75
C LEU A 41 -19.22 -3.95 -8.22
N MET A 42 -18.00 -3.90 -7.69
CA MET A 42 -17.76 -3.79 -6.25
C MET A 42 -18.29 -2.46 -5.71
N LEU A 43 -18.00 -1.34 -6.38
CA LEU A 43 -18.46 -0.01 -5.99
C LEU A 43 -19.99 0.13 -6.11
N MET A 44 -20.61 -0.36 -7.19
CA MET A 44 -22.06 -0.33 -7.38
C MET A 44 -22.82 -1.10 -6.28
N SER A 45 -22.20 -2.13 -5.70
CA SER A 45 -22.84 -3.00 -4.73
C SER A 45 -22.96 -2.40 -3.32
N HIS A 46 -22.16 -1.37 -3.00
CA HIS A 46 -22.05 -0.79 -1.65
C HIS A 46 -21.91 -1.84 -0.54
N LEU A 47 -21.30 -2.99 -0.85
CA LEU A 47 -21.17 -4.10 0.11
C LEU A 47 -20.23 -3.76 1.26
N GLN A 48 -19.35 -2.77 1.10
CA GLN A 48 -18.41 -2.32 2.15
C GLN A 48 -19.13 -1.91 3.44
N ASP A 49 -20.29 -1.27 3.34
CA ASP A 49 -21.05 -0.76 4.49
C ASP A 49 -21.91 -1.86 5.14
N ASN A 50 -22.44 -2.78 4.34
CA ASN A 50 -23.45 -3.76 4.78
C ASN A 50 -22.88 -5.13 5.17
N ILE A 51 -21.63 -5.44 4.79
CA ILE A 51 -21.06 -6.79 4.96
C ILE A 51 -20.86 -7.20 6.43
N GLN A 52 -20.71 -6.23 7.33
CA GLN A 52 -20.48 -6.49 8.77
C GLN A 52 -21.65 -7.23 9.43
N HIS A 53 -22.87 -7.03 8.93
CA HIS A 53 -24.09 -7.69 9.42
C HIS A 53 -24.42 -9.00 8.67
N ALA A 54 -23.70 -9.32 7.60
CA ALA A 54 -23.91 -10.53 6.83
C ALA A 54 -23.38 -11.78 7.55
N ASP A 55 -23.88 -12.95 7.14
CA ASP A 55 -23.43 -14.22 7.72
C ASP A 55 -21.91 -14.44 7.55
N PRO A 56 -21.21 -15.05 8.52
CA PRO A 56 -19.77 -15.25 8.47
C PRO A 56 -19.24 -15.95 7.19
N PRO A 57 -19.93 -16.95 6.60
CA PRO A 57 -19.51 -17.53 5.32
C PRO A 57 -19.52 -16.53 4.15
N VAL A 58 -20.46 -15.57 4.15
CA VAL A 58 -20.54 -14.51 3.15
C VAL A 58 -19.43 -13.48 3.36
N GLN A 59 -19.10 -13.17 4.63
CA GLN A 59 -17.95 -12.34 4.98
C GLN A 59 -16.62 -12.97 4.51
N ILE A 60 -16.44 -14.28 4.68
CA ILE A 60 -15.26 -15.00 4.16
C ILE A 60 -15.20 -14.89 2.63
N LEU A 61 -16.32 -15.06 1.93
CA LEU A 61 -16.38 -14.89 0.48
C LEU A 61 -16.04 -13.46 0.05
N TYR A 62 -16.53 -12.46 0.79
CA TYR A 62 -16.20 -11.05 0.58
C TYR A 62 -14.71 -10.78 0.76
N ASN A 63 -14.11 -11.23 1.86
CA ASN A 63 -12.67 -11.07 2.11
C ASN A 63 -11.82 -11.71 1.00
N ARG A 64 -12.20 -12.91 0.55
CA ARG A 64 -11.54 -13.59 -0.56
C ARG A 64 -11.68 -12.83 -1.87
N THR A 65 -12.86 -12.26 -2.12
CA THR A 65 -13.12 -11.41 -3.30
C THR A 65 -12.30 -10.13 -3.24
N MET A 66 -12.14 -9.53 -2.06
CA MET A 66 -11.32 -8.34 -1.86
C MET A 66 -9.84 -8.62 -2.09
N VAL A 67 -9.31 -9.74 -1.57
CA VAL A 67 -7.93 -10.18 -1.88
C VAL A 67 -7.76 -10.38 -3.37
N GLN A 68 -8.70 -11.05 -4.03
CA GLN A 68 -8.61 -11.30 -5.47
C GLN A 68 -8.67 -10.00 -6.29
N LEU A 69 -9.49 -9.03 -5.87
CA LEU A 69 -9.51 -7.69 -6.45
C LEU A 69 -8.16 -6.98 -6.28
N GLY A 70 -7.55 -7.04 -5.10
CA GLY A 70 -6.22 -6.48 -4.84
C GLY A 70 -5.14 -7.11 -5.72
N ILE A 71 -5.17 -8.44 -5.88
CA ILE A 71 -4.27 -9.16 -6.78
C ILE A 71 -4.52 -8.77 -8.25
N CYS A 72 -5.79 -8.60 -8.65
CA CYS A 72 -6.14 -8.14 -10.00
C CYS A 72 -5.64 -6.71 -10.28
N ALA A 73 -5.81 -5.80 -9.31
CA ALA A 73 -5.27 -4.44 -9.40
C ALA A 73 -3.75 -4.45 -9.54
N PHE A 74 -3.07 -5.32 -8.78
CA PHE A 74 -1.61 -5.49 -8.87
C PHE A 74 -1.18 -5.97 -10.26
N ARG A 75 -1.86 -6.98 -10.84
CA ARG A 75 -1.57 -7.49 -12.19
C ARG A 75 -1.71 -6.42 -13.29
N GLN A 76 -2.66 -5.49 -13.11
CA GLN A 76 -2.88 -4.37 -14.04
C GLN A 76 -1.94 -3.18 -13.80
N GLY A 77 -1.00 -3.26 -12.84
CA GLY A 77 -0.07 -2.19 -12.52
C GLY A 77 -0.65 -1.05 -11.68
N MET A 78 -1.88 -1.20 -11.16
CA MET A 78 -2.52 -0.24 -10.25
C MET A 78 -2.06 -0.47 -8.81
N ILE A 79 -0.79 -0.15 -8.53
CA ILE A 79 -0.13 -0.46 -7.26
C ILE A 79 -0.80 0.23 -6.05
N LYS A 80 -1.25 1.48 -6.21
CA LYS A 80 -1.95 2.24 -5.15
C LYS A 80 -3.24 1.55 -4.71
N ASP A 81 -4.06 1.15 -5.69
CA ASP A 81 -5.34 0.50 -5.43
C ASP A 81 -5.15 -0.92 -4.88
N ALA A 82 -4.13 -1.63 -5.36
CA ALA A 82 -3.73 -2.93 -4.83
C ALA A 82 -3.33 -2.82 -3.35
N HIS A 83 -2.49 -1.84 -3.00
CA HIS A 83 -2.08 -1.61 -1.63
C HIS A 83 -3.29 -1.32 -0.72
N ASN A 84 -4.17 -0.41 -1.13
CA ASN A 84 -5.35 -0.02 -0.36
C ASN A 84 -6.30 -1.20 -0.10
N ALA A 85 -6.56 -2.04 -1.10
CA ALA A 85 -7.42 -3.21 -0.95
C ALA A 85 -6.85 -4.29 -0.01
N LEU A 86 -5.51 -4.42 0.03
CA LEU A 86 -4.83 -5.44 0.83
C LEU A 86 -4.44 -4.97 2.24
N LEU A 87 -4.45 -3.67 2.49
CA LEU A 87 -4.00 -3.04 3.72
C LEU A 87 -4.73 -3.59 4.96
N ASP A 88 -6.06 -3.63 4.94
CA ASP A 88 -6.86 -4.03 6.10
C ASP A 88 -6.70 -5.52 6.44
N ILE A 89 -6.59 -6.36 5.41
CA ILE A 89 -6.49 -7.81 5.56
C ILE A 89 -5.13 -8.19 6.14
N GLN A 90 -4.06 -7.56 5.64
CA GLN A 90 -2.70 -7.90 6.04
C GLN A 90 -2.27 -7.23 7.35
N SER A 91 -2.72 -6.00 7.60
CA SER A 91 -2.41 -5.28 8.86
C SER A 91 -3.07 -5.91 10.08
N SER A 92 -4.18 -6.64 9.90
CA SER A 92 -4.88 -7.35 10.98
C SER A 92 -4.05 -8.47 11.63
N GLY A 93 -3.05 -9.03 10.93
CA GLY A 93 -2.27 -10.19 11.41
C GLY A 93 -3.08 -11.50 11.51
N ARG A 94 -4.37 -11.49 11.13
CA ARG A 94 -5.30 -12.63 11.14
C ARG A 94 -5.73 -13.06 9.74
N ALA A 95 -4.96 -12.74 8.70
CA ALA A 95 -5.30 -13.01 7.30
C ALA A 95 -5.72 -14.47 7.02
N LYS A 96 -5.06 -15.45 7.67
CA LYS A 96 -5.40 -16.88 7.53
C LYS A 96 -6.81 -17.23 8.02
N GLU A 97 -7.23 -16.62 9.13
CA GLU A 97 -8.57 -16.81 9.72
C GLU A 97 -9.63 -16.08 8.88
N LEU A 98 -9.36 -14.83 8.48
CA LEU A 98 -10.28 -14.00 7.71
C LEU A 98 -10.61 -14.57 6.32
N LEU A 99 -9.69 -15.35 5.75
CA LEU A 99 -9.87 -16.03 4.47
C LEU A 99 -10.44 -17.45 4.60
N GLY A 100 -10.68 -17.93 5.82
CA GLY A 100 -11.21 -19.27 6.08
C GLY A 100 -10.23 -20.40 5.71
N GLN A 101 -8.92 -20.14 5.71
CA GLN A 101 -7.88 -21.11 5.33
C GLN A 101 -7.26 -21.85 6.53
N GLY A 102 -7.79 -21.62 7.73
CA GLY A 102 -7.36 -22.29 8.95
C GLY A 102 -7.20 -21.32 10.12
N LEU A 103 -6.76 -21.87 11.25
CA LEU A 103 -6.54 -21.13 12.48
C LEU A 103 -5.04 -20.90 12.69
N LEU A 104 -4.69 -19.76 13.27
CA LEU A 104 -3.31 -19.48 13.70
C LEU A 104 -3.09 -20.12 15.07
N MET A 105 -2.06 -20.98 15.17
CA MET A 105 -1.68 -21.69 16.41
C MET A 105 -1.43 -20.76 17.61
N ARG A 106 -1.04 -19.50 17.36
CA ARG A 106 -0.69 -18.54 18.42
C ARG A 106 -1.88 -18.08 19.27
N ASN A 107 -3.11 -18.25 18.78
CA ASN A 107 -4.35 -17.89 19.49
C ASN A 107 -5.04 -19.11 20.14
N MET A 108 -4.37 -20.27 20.20
CA MET A 108 -4.94 -21.51 20.74
C MET A 108 -5.15 -21.46 22.27
N GLN A 109 -4.47 -20.57 22.98
CA GLN A 109 -4.51 -20.52 24.45
C GLN A 109 -5.80 -19.87 25.01
N GLU A 110 -6.54 -19.09 24.21
CA GLU A 110 -7.66 -18.24 24.70
C GLU A 110 -9.06 -18.61 24.16
N ARG A 111 -9.20 -19.67 23.35
CA ARG A 111 -10.45 -19.95 22.61
C ARG A 111 -11.25 -21.13 23.15
N ASN A 112 -12.58 -20.97 23.16
CA ASN A 112 -13.54 -22.03 23.52
C ASN A 112 -13.56 -23.15 22.46
N ALA A 113 -13.45 -24.42 22.90
CA ALA A 113 -13.39 -25.59 22.03
C ALA A 113 -14.61 -25.77 21.10
N GLU A 114 -15.79 -25.29 21.49
CA GLU A 114 -17.00 -25.34 20.65
C GLU A 114 -16.97 -24.36 19.47
N GLN A 115 -16.45 -23.14 19.69
CA GLN A 115 -16.29 -22.15 18.62
C GLN A 115 -15.26 -22.62 17.59
N GLU A 116 -14.20 -23.29 18.04
CA GLU A 116 -13.18 -23.86 17.15
C GLU A 116 -13.76 -24.92 16.21
N LYS A 117 -14.64 -25.79 16.72
CA LYS A 117 -15.29 -26.83 15.92
C LYS A 117 -16.19 -26.24 14.84
N ILE A 118 -16.87 -25.13 15.14
CA ILE A 118 -17.72 -24.40 14.19
C ILE A 118 -16.87 -23.69 13.13
N GLU A 119 -15.76 -23.06 13.53
CA GLU A 119 -14.85 -22.40 12.58
C GLU A 119 -14.13 -23.39 11.68
N LYS A 120 -13.72 -24.56 12.20
CA LYS A 120 -13.18 -25.67 11.39
C LYS A 120 -14.16 -26.13 10.33
N ARG A 121 -15.48 -26.16 10.63
CA ARG A 121 -16.53 -26.49 9.65
C ARG A 121 -16.74 -25.42 8.59
N ARG A 122 -16.33 -24.17 8.84
CA ARG A 122 -16.44 -23.03 7.91
C ARG A 122 -15.22 -22.88 7.00
N GLN A 123 -14.23 -23.76 7.13
CA GLN A 123 -13.02 -23.70 6.32
C GLN A 123 -13.32 -24.04 4.87
N VAL A 124 -12.68 -23.29 3.97
CA VAL A 124 -12.72 -23.56 2.54
C VAL A 124 -11.82 -24.75 2.19
N PRO A 125 -12.17 -25.56 1.19
CA PRO A 125 -11.31 -26.62 0.68
C PRO A 125 -9.96 -26.10 0.17
N PHE A 126 -8.92 -26.93 0.21
CA PHE A 126 -7.55 -26.55 -0.16
C PHE A 126 -7.41 -26.03 -1.60
N HIS A 127 -8.11 -26.60 -2.57
CA HIS A 127 -8.08 -26.13 -3.96
C HIS A 127 -8.69 -24.73 -4.15
N MET A 128 -9.41 -24.22 -3.15
CA MET A 128 -9.90 -22.83 -3.12
C MET A 128 -8.98 -21.92 -2.31
N HIS A 129 -7.85 -22.39 -1.77
CA HIS A 129 -6.96 -21.52 -0.98
C HIS A 129 -6.22 -20.54 -1.90
N ILE A 130 -6.06 -19.32 -1.41
CA ILE A 130 -5.19 -18.29 -2.00
C ILE A 130 -3.90 -18.34 -1.18
N ASN A 131 -2.73 -18.49 -1.83
CA ASN A 131 -1.48 -18.57 -1.10
C ASN A 131 -1.24 -17.29 -0.26
N LEU A 132 -1.03 -17.45 1.05
CA LEU A 132 -0.79 -16.34 1.97
C LEU A 132 0.59 -15.70 1.78
N GLU A 133 1.58 -16.47 1.34
CA GLU A 133 2.91 -15.93 1.01
C GLU A 133 2.84 -15.03 -0.23
N LEU A 134 2.06 -15.43 -1.23
CA LEU A 134 1.77 -14.61 -2.42
C LEU A 134 1.09 -13.30 -2.02
N LEU A 135 0.05 -13.38 -1.18
CA LEU A 135 -0.66 -12.22 -0.66
C LEU A 135 0.28 -11.26 0.07
N GLU A 136 1.10 -11.78 0.98
CA GLU A 136 2.04 -10.98 1.73
C GLU A 136 3.11 -10.35 0.84
N CYS A 137 3.61 -11.09 -0.15
CA CYS A 137 4.60 -10.60 -1.10
C CYS A 137 4.03 -9.45 -1.95
N VAL A 138 2.84 -9.63 -2.53
CA VAL A 138 2.16 -8.58 -3.31
C VAL A 138 1.93 -7.33 -2.47
N TYR A 139 1.50 -7.50 -1.21
CA TYR A 139 1.32 -6.38 -0.29
C TYR A 139 2.64 -5.64 0.00
N LEU A 140 3.71 -6.36 0.33
CA LEU A 140 5.00 -5.77 0.67
C LEU A 140 5.67 -5.11 -0.54
N VAL A 141 5.59 -5.70 -1.73
CA VAL A 141 6.10 -5.09 -2.97
C VAL A 141 5.30 -3.84 -3.31
N SER A 142 3.98 -3.86 -3.16
CA SER A 142 3.16 -2.66 -3.37
C SER A 142 3.49 -1.56 -2.35
N ALA A 143 3.71 -1.92 -1.09
CA ALA A 143 4.15 -0.98 -0.05
C ALA A 143 5.54 -0.41 -0.37
N MET A 144 6.47 -1.25 -0.82
CA MET A 144 7.84 -0.85 -1.19
C MET A 144 7.82 0.23 -2.29
N LEU A 145 7.09 -0.01 -3.38
CA LEU A 145 7.00 0.92 -4.51
C LEU A 145 6.34 2.26 -4.16
N LEU A 146 5.50 2.31 -3.13
CA LEU A 146 4.83 3.55 -2.70
C LEU A 146 5.62 4.28 -1.61
N GLU A 147 6.14 3.55 -0.64
CA GLU A 147 6.75 4.12 0.56
C GLU A 147 8.17 4.60 0.30
N ILE A 148 8.97 3.90 -0.52
CA ILE A 148 10.38 4.30 -0.74
C ILE A 148 10.51 5.65 -1.44
N PRO A 149 9.82 5.93 -2.55
CA PRO A 149 9.84 7.25 -3.16
C PRO A 149 9.29 8.33 -2.21
N TYR A 150 8.25 8.01 -1.44
CA TYR A 150 7.68 8.93 -0.46
C TYR A 150 8.67 9.27 0.67
N MET A 151 9.34 8.25 1.23
CA MET A 151 10.37 8.39 2.27
C MET A 151 11.60 9.15 1.78
N ALA A 152 11.99 8.96 0.52
CA ALA A 152 13.12 9.68 -0.08
C ALA A 152 12.79 11.16 -0.30
N ALA A 153 11.60 11.48 -0.82
CA ALA A 153 11.18 12.86 -1.02
C ALA A 153 10.99 13.63 0.31
N HIS A 154 10.47 12.97 1.34
CA HIS A 154 10.11 13.58 2.62
C HIS A 154 11.09 13.20 3.75
N GLU A 155 12.35 12.88 3.44
CA GLU A 155 13.34 12.45 4.46
C GLU A 155 13.53 13.53 5.55
N PHE A 156 13.44 14.80 5.13
CA PHE A 156 13.63 15.99 5.97
C PHE A 156 12.34 16.59 6.55
N ASP A 157 11.17 16.05 6.21
CA ASP A 157 9.89 16.57 6.73
C ASP A 157 9.60 16.09 8.14
N ALA A 158 9.13 17.00 9.02
CA ALA A 158 8.83 16.64 10.41
C ALA A 158 7.59 15.75 10.52
N ARG A 159 6.64 15.86 9.59
CA ARG A 159 5.40 15.08 9.53
C ARG A 159 5.56 13.86 8.63
N ARG A 160 6.29 12.84 9.11
CA ARG A 160 6.36 11.53 8.44
C ARG A 160 4.99 10.84 8.46
N ARG A 161 4.21 11.00 7.39
CA ARG A 161 2.96 10.24 7.22
C ARG A 161 3.31 8.82 6.78
N MET A 162 3.31 7.87 7.72
CA MET A 162 3.54 6.46 7.40
C MET A 162 2.36 5.91 6.59
N ILE A 163 2.59 5.41 5.37
CA ILE A 163 1.55 4.80 4.53
C ILE A 163 1.24 3.40 5.06
N SER A 164 2.27 2.56 5.27
CA SER A 164 2.13 1.23 5.84
C SER A 164 2.90 1.05 7.16
N LYS A 165 2.15 0.77 8.24
CA LYS A 165 2.74 0.39 9.55
C LYS A 165 3.42 -0.97 9.50
N GLN A 166 2.85 -1.94 8.79
CA GLN A 166 3.37 -3.30 8.72
C GLN A 166 4.70 -3.34 7.97
N PHE A 167 4.82 -2.61 6.87
CA PHE A 167 6.07 -2.50 6.11
C PHE A 167 7.19 -1.87 6.96
N HIS A 168 6.91 -0.76 7.64
CA HIS A 168 7.86 -0.11 8.57
C HIS A 168 8.30 -1.03 9.70
N HIS A 169 7.38 -1.85 10.24
CA HIS A 169 7.74 -2.84 11.24
C HIS A 169 8.72 -3.88 10.67
N GLN A 170 8.47 -4.39 9.46
CA GLN A 170 9.38 -5.34 8.80
C GLN A 170 10.75 -4.72 8.51
N LEU A 171 10.79 -3.47 8.03
CA LEU A 171 12.04 -2.75 7.77
C LEU A 171 12.86 -2.61 9.07
N ARG A 172 12.22 -2.18 10.16
CA ARG A 172 12.85 -2.03 11.48
C ARG A 172 13.34 -3.36 12.04
N VAL A 173 12.59 -4.44 11.86
CA VAL A 173 13.00 -5.79 12.29
C VAL A 173 14.24 -6.24 11.50
N GLY A 174 14.27 -6.00 10.18
CA GLY A 174 15.43 -6.30 9.34
C GLY A 174 16.65 -5.43 9.64
N GLU A 175 16.48 -4.17 10.05
CA GLU A 175 17.58 -3.28 10.45
C GLU A 175 18.15 -3.61 11.83
N ARG A 176 17.34 -4.14 12.74
CA ARG A 176 17.78 -4.54 14.09
C ARG A 176 18.66 -5.79 14.09
N GLN A 177 18.69 -6.55 13.00
CA GLN A 177 19.54 -7.73 12.90
C GLN A 177 21.01 -7.29 12.68
N PRO A 178 21.92 -7.60 13.61
CA PRO A 178 23.32 -7.15 13.52
C PRO A 178 24.13 -7.88 12.44
N LEU A 179 23.74 -9.12 12.09
CA LEU A 179 24.30 -9.86 10.96
C LEU A 179 23.21 -10.06 9.91
N LEU A 180 23.31 -9.34 8.80
CA LEU A 180 22.45 -9.51 7.65
C LEU A 180 23.13 -10.49 6.67
N GLY A 181 22.63 -11.72 6.62
CA GLY A 181 23.03 -12.71 5.61
C GLY A 181 22.37 -12.46 4.25
N PRO A 182 22.70 -13.26 3.21
CA PRO A 182 21.95 -13.26 1.97
C PRO A 182 20.48 -13.64 2.25
N PRO A 183 19.51 -13.00 1.57
CA PRO A 183 18.10 -13.20 1.89
C PRO A 183 17.66 -14.62 1.51
N GLU A 184 16.91 -15.27 2.41
CA GLU A 184 16.33 -16.61 2.16
C GLU A 184 14.81 -16.59 2.21
N SER A 185 14.26 -15.77 3.11
CA SER A 185 12.82 -15.57 3.26
C SER A 185 12.29 -14.55 2.26
N MET A 186 11.02 -14.69 1.86
CA MET A 186 10.35 -13.71 0.99
C MET A 186 10.39 -12.28 1.57
N ARG A 187 10.28 -12.15 2.90
CA ARG A 187 10.30 -10.84 3.58
C ARG A 187 11.68 -10.20 3.52
N GLU A 188 12.72 -11.01 3.71
CA GLU A 188 14.12 -10.55 3.65
C GLU A 188 14.49 -10.11 2.23
N HIS A 189 14.03 -10.83 1.20
CA HIS A 189 14.23 -10.41 -0.18
C HIS A 189 13.61 -9.04 -0.46
N VAL A 190 12.37 -8.80 -0.01
CA VAL A 190 11.72 -7.49 -0.19
C VAL A 190 12.42 -6.40 0.62
N VAL A 191 12.87 -6.68 1.85
CA VAL A 191 13.63 -5.70 2.67
C VAL A 191 14.99 -5.38 2.06
N ALA A 192 15.71 -6.37 1.53
CA ALA A 192 16.97 -6.16 0.82
C ALA A 192 16.76 -5.35 -0.47
N ALA A 193 15.73 -5.70 -1.25
CA ALA A 193 15.32 -4.94 -2.43
C ALA A 193 14.96 -3.48 -2.08
N SER A 194 14.28 -3.27 -0.95
CA SER A 194 13.94 -1.93 -0.46
C SER A 194 15.18 -1.07 -0.17
N LYS A 195 16.23 -1.67 0.41
CA LYS A 195 17.51 -0.98 0.67
C LYS A 195 18.23 -0.62 -0.63
N ALA A 196 18.28 -1.54 -1.59
CA ALA A 196 18.86 -1.30 -2.91
C ALA A 196 18.11 -0.18 -3.66
N MET A 197 16.77 -0.22 -3.63
CA MET A 197 15.92 0.78 -4.25
C MET A 197 16.08 2.17 -3.62
N LYS A 198 16.28 2.26 -2.28
CA LYS A 198 16.62 3.54 -1.62
C LYS A 198 17.91 4.15 -2.15
N MET A 199 18.88 3.34 -2.56
CA MET A 199 20.13 3.80 -3.18
C MET A 199 19.98 4.13 -4.68
N GLY A 200 18.80 3.89 -5.27
CA GLY A 200 18.54 4.09 -6.70
C GLY A 200 19.07 2.98 -7.61
N ASP A 201 19.57 1.86 -7.06
CA ASP A 201 20.05 0.72 -7.86
C ASP A 201 18.89 -0.25 -8.16
N TRP A 202 18.37 -0.13 -9.39
CA TRP A 202 17.27 -0.97 -9.85
C TRP A 202 17.72 -2.38 -10.21
N ARG A 203 18.98 -2.60 -10.60
CA ARG A 203 19.48 -3.93 -11.05
C ARG A 203 19.60 -4.89 -9.88
N THR A 204 20.15 -4.42 -8.77
CA THR A 204 20.19 -5.23 -7.54
C THR A 204 18.79 -5.44 -6.96
N CYS A 205 17.93 -4.40 -6.95
CA CYS A 205 16.52 -4.53 -6.57
C CYS A 205 15.78 -5.60 -7.42
N HIS A 206 15.96 -5.55 -8.74
CA HIS A 206 15.42 -6.53 -9.68
C HIS A 206 15.93 -7.94 -9.37
N SER A 207 17.23 -8.11 -9.14
CA SER A 207 17.80 -9.42 -8.79
C SER A 207 17.15 -10.00 -7.52
N PHE A 208 16.96 -9.20 -6.46
CA PHE A 208 16.34 -9.70 -5.24
C PHE A 208 14.86 -10.07 -5.41
N ILE A 209 14.12 -9.38 -6.28
CA ILE A 209 12.69 -9.64 -6.50
C ILE A 209 12.45 -10.77 -7.51
N ILE A 210 13.29 -10.86 -8.54
CA ILE A 210 13.22 -11.86 -9.61
C ILE A 210 14.38 -12.85 -9.45
N ASN A 211 14.36 -13.56 -8.32
CA ASN A 211 15.22 -14.71 -8.08
C ASN A 211 14.47 -16.02 -8.35
N GLU A 212 15.20 -17.07 -8.71
CA GLU A 212 14.64 -18.43 -8.89
C GLU A 212 13.80 -18.89 -7.67
N LYS A 213 14.27 -18.57 -6.47
CA LYS A 213 13.56 -18.85 -5.20
C LYS A 213 12.24 -18.09 -5.08
N MET A 214 12.19 -16.81 -5.45
CA MET A 214 10.96 -16.01 -5.40
C MET A 214 10.01 -16.37 -6.55
N ASN A 215 10.55 -16.72 -7.72
CA ASN A 215 9.78 -17.22 -8.84
C ASN A 215 9.00 -18.48 -8.46
N SER A 216 9.70 -19.49 -7.92
CA SER A 216 9.07 -20.74 -7.50
C SER A 216 8.03 -20.56 -6.39
N LYS A 217 8.28 -19.65 -5.42
CA LYS A 217 7.38 -19.44 -4.28
C LYS A 217 6.15 -18.57 -4.58
N VAL A 218 6.29 -17.56 -5.43
CA VAL A 218 5.30 -16.48 -5.59
C VAL A 218 4.88 -16.36 -7.05
N TRP A 219 5.84 -16.12 -7.94
CA TRP A 219 5.52 -15.67 -9.30
C TRP A 219 4.97 -16.78 -10.19
N ASP A 220 5.40 -18.03 -10.01
CA ASP A 220 4.92 -19.19 -10.79
C ASP A 220 3.48 -19.60 -10.45
N LEU A 221 2.91 -19.04 -9.38
CA LEU A 221 1.51 -19.27 -8.99
C LEU A 221 0.52 -18.43 -9.81
N PHE A 222 1.01 -17.44 -10.57
CA PHE A 222 0.16 -16.64 -11.44
C PHE A 222 -0.16 -17.38 -12.75
N PRO A 223 -1.38 -17.26 -13.29
CA PRO A 223 -1.70 -17.80 -14.63
C PRO A 223 -0.88 -17.13 -15.74
N GLU A 224 -0.56 -15.85 -15.59
CA GLU A 224 0.17 -15.02 -16.56
C GLU A 224 1.45 -14.48 -15.90
N THR A 225 2.47 -15.32 -15.78
CA THR A 225 3.70 -15.00 -15.04
C THR A 225 4.54 -13.93 -15.74
N GLN A 226 4.66 -14.00 -17.07
CA GLN A 226 5.51 -13.12 -17.87
C GLN A 226 5.06 -11.66 -17.83
N CYS A 227 3.77 -11.41 -18.06
CA CYS A 227 3.22 -10.04 -18.04
C CYS A 227 3.40 -9.37 -16.68
N VAL A 228 3.24 -10.12 -15.58
CA VAL A 228 3.43 -9.59 -14.23
C VAL A 228 4.92 -9.28 -13.97
N ARG A 229 5.83 -10.12 -14.45
CA ARG A 229 7.29 -9.88 -14.33
C ARG A 229 7.70 -8.62 -15.10
N GLU A 230 7.30 -8.50 -16.35
CA GLU A 230 7.60 -7.32 -17.19
C GLU A 230 7.02 -6.03 -16.58
N MET A 231 5.77 -6.09 -16.11
CA MET A 231 5.14 -4.97 -15.42
C MET A 231 5.92 -4.58 -14.16
N LEU A 232 6.37 -5.56 -13.38
CA LEU A 232 7.11 -5.31 -12.15
C LEU A 232 8.50 -4.71 -12.41
N VAL A 233 9.23 -5.20 -13.43
CA VAL A 233 10.51 -4.63 -13.86
C VAL A 233 10.32 -3.17 -14.23
N ARG A 234 9.34 -2.88 -15.10
CA ARG A 234 9.05 -1.50 -15.53
C ARG A 234 8.70 -0.60 -14.34
N LYS A 235 7.89 -1.08 -13.40
CA LYS A 235 7.53 -0.31 -12.19
C LYS A 235 8.72 -0.08 -11.25
N ILE A 236 9.60 -1.06 -11.09
CA ILE A 236 10.82 -0.91 -10.31
C ILE A 236 11.74 0.13 -10.97
N GLN A 237 11.92 0.09 -12.29
CA GLN A 237 12.72 1.08 -13.00
C GLN A 237 12.16 2.50 -12.85
N GLU A 238 10.85 2.69 -13.06
CA GLU A 238 10.18 3.98 -12.91
C GLU A 238 10.31 4.56 -11.48
N GLU A 239 10.09 3.74 -10.46
CA GLU A 239 10.16 4.20 -9.07
C GLU A 239 11.61 4.34 -8.56
N SER A 240 12.54 3.49 -9.01
CA SER A 240 13.97 3.66 -8.70
C SER A 240 14.53 4.95 -9.29
N LEU A 241 14.11 5.33 -10.50
CA LEU A 241 14.46 6.63 -11.10
C LEU A 241 13.94 7.79 -10.22
N ARG A 242 12.68 7.72 -9.78
CA ARG A 242 12.09 8.73 -8.89
C ARG A 242 12.87 8.84 -7.58
N THR A 243 13.16 7.70 -6.94
CA THR A 243 13.95 7.65 -5.70
C THR A 243 15.36 8.19 -5.90
N TYR A 244 16.03 7.82 -7.00
CA TYR A 244 17.36 8.31 -7.33
C TYR A 244 17.40 9.84 -7.46
N LEU A 245 16.43 10.41 -8.18
CA LEU A 245 16.30 11.87 -8.29
C LEU A 245 16.05 12.52 -6.93
N PHE A 246 15.19 11.96 -6.07
CA PHE A 246 14.96 12.52 -4.73
C PHE A 246 16.21 12.52 -3.85
N THR A 247 16.98 11.43 -3.85
CA THR A 247 18.14 11.29 -2.97
C THR A 247 19.35 12.09 -3.46
N TYR A 248 19.57 12.13 -4.77
CA TYR A 248 20.78 12.72 -5.34
C TYR A 248 20.57 14.09 -6.02
N SER A 249 19.35 14.65 -6.00
CA SER A 249 19.05 16.00 -6.52
C SER A 249 20.03 17.05 -5.99
N SER A 250 20.33 17.03 -4.69
CA SER A 250 21.26 17.94 -4.01
C SER A 250 22.67 18.03 -4.61
N VAL A 251 23.15 16.95 -5.26
CA VAL A 251 24.52 16.82 -5.73
C VAL A 251 24.66 17.22 -7.21
N TYR A 252 23.56 17.13 -7.97
CA TYR A 252 23.57 17.37 -9.41
C TYR A 252 23.13 18.79 -9.75
N ASP A 253 23.91 19.49 -10.58
CA ASP A 253 23.51 20.80 -11.13
C ASP A 253 22.70 20.66 -12.42
N SER A 254 23.12 19.74 -13.29
CA SER A 254 22.44 19.43 -14.55
C SER A 254 22.59 17.96 -14.86
N ILE A 255 21.53 17.34 -15.36
CA ILE A 255 21.48 15.93 -15.73
C ILE A 255 20.86 15.81 -17.12
N SER A 256 21.49 15.09 -18.05
CA SER A 256 20.90 14.81 -19.36
C SER A 256 19.85 13.69 -19.26
N MET A 257 18.74 13.83 -20.00
CA MET A 257 17.73 12.77 -20.05
C MET A 257 18.23 11.52 -20.77
N GLU A 258 19.18 11.65 -21.70
CA GLU A 258 19.82 10.53 -22.40
C GLU A 258 20.59 9.63 -21.42
N THR A 259 21.35 10.21 -20.49
CA THR A 259 22.07 9.41 -19.48
C THR A 259 21.11 8.71 -18.52
N LEU A 260 20.02 9.38 -18.11
CA LEU A 260 18.96 8.73 -17.30
C LEU A 260 18.25 7.60 -18.05
N SER A 261 18.01 7.78 -19.35
CA SER A 261 17.42 6.75 -20.22
C SER A 261 18.32 5.52 -20.31
N GLU A 262 19.63 5.70 -20.51
CA GLU A 262 20.61 4.62 -20.55
C GLU A 262 20.82 3.94 -19.19
N MET A 263 20.87 4.70 -18.10
CA MET A 263 21.08 4.17 -16.75
C MET A 263 19.93 3.29 -16.26
N PHE A 264 18.69 3.69 -16.54
CA PHE A 264 17.49 2.98 -16.08
C PHE A 264 16.83 2.11 -17.17
N GLU A 265 17.39 2.10 -18.38
CA GLU A 265 16.88 1.33 -19.53
C GLU A 265 15.40 1.66 -19.84
N LEU A 266 15.05 2.94 -19.77
CA LEU A 266 13.70 3.46 -20.01
C LEU A 266 13.66 4.32 -21.28
N GLU A 267 12.52 4.32 -21.97
CA GLU A 267 12.31 5.19 -23.14
C GLU A 267 12.31 6.67 -22.74
N LEU A 268 12.98 7.52 -23.54
CA LEU A 268 13.04 8.98 -23.36
C LEU A 268 11.68 9.64 -23.09
N PRO A 269 10.57 9.32 -23.79
CA PRO A 269 9.26 9.92 -23.51
C PRO A 269 8.72 9.55 -22.12
N THR A 270 9.03 8.34 -21.63
CA THR A 270 8.61 7.88 -20.31
C THR A 270 9.38 8.63 -19.22
N VAL A 271 10.71 8.76 -19.37
CA VAL A 271 11.56 9.54 -18.47
C VAL A 271 11.11 10.99 -18.41
N HIS A 272 10.88 11.61 -19.58
CA HIS A 272 10.35 12.97 -19.68
C HIS A 272 9.01 13.10 -18.94
N SER A 273 8.05 12.20 -19.19
CA SER A 273 6.74 12.25 -18.52
C SER A 273 6.85 12.12 -17.00
N ILE A 274 7.77 11.30 -16.49
CA ILE A 274 7.98 11.12 -15.05
C ILE A 274 8.55 12.40 -14.43
N ILE A 275 9.61 12.95 -15.03
CA ILE A 275 10.29 14.15 -14.54
C ILE A 275 9.34 15.37 -14.62
N SER A 276 8.64 15.56 -15.74
CA SER A 276 7.65 16.64 -15.85
C SER A 276 6.56 16.54 -14.79
N LYS A 277 6.09 15.33 -14.48
CA LYS A 277 5.10 15.12 -13.42
C LYS A 277 5.66 15.47 -12.03
N MET A 278 6.92 15.15 -11.76
CA MET A 278 7.58 15.51 -10.50
C MET A 278 7.74 17.03 -10.34
N ILE A 279 8.10 17.73 -11.43
CA ILE A 279 8.21 19.21 -11.43
C ILE A 279 6.83 19.85 -11.21
N ILE A 280 5.78 19.39 -11.91
CA ILE A 280 4.42 19.93 -11.77
C ILE A 280 3.85 19.72 -10.37
N ASN A 281 4.15 18.57 -9.74
CA ASN A 281 3.74 18.29 -8.37
C ASN A 281 4.57 19.02 -7.31
N GLU A 282 5.54 19.86 -7.71
CA GLU A 282 6.48 20.56 -6.81
C GLU A 282 7.33 19.58 -5.97
N GLU A 283 7.49 18.34 -6.42
CA GLU A 283 8.30 17.31 -5.75
C GLU A 283 9.79 17.48 -6.07
N LEU A 284 10.13 18.08 -7.21
CA LEU A 284 11.50 18.29 -7.68
C LEU A 284 11.71 19.76 -8.07
N MET A 285 12.68 20.41 -7.43
CA MET A 285 13.05 21.80 -7.70
C MET A 285 13.97 21.89 -8.93
N ALA A 286 13.40 21.61 -10.11
CA ALA A 286 14.14 21.59 -11.37
C ALA A 286 13.35 22.19 -12.52
N SER A 287 14.07 22.68 -13.52
CA SER A 287 13.51 23.10 -14.81
C SER A 287 14.05 22.23 -15.94
N LEU A 288 13.18 21.91 -16.89
CA LEU A 288 13.55 21.17 -18.09
C LEU A 288 13.93 22.13 -19.21
N ASP A 289 15.12 21.95 -19.79
CA ASP A 289 15.53 22.62 -21.02
C ASP A 289 15.21 21.76 -22.25
N GLN A 290 14.29 22.26 -23.08
CA GLN A 290 13.69 21.50 -24.18
C GLN A 290 14.64 21.26 -25.38
N PRO A 291 15.52 22.20 -25.79
CA PRO A 291 16.45 22.01 -26.90
C PRO A 291 17.58 21.04 -26.57
N THR A 292 18.13 21.10 -25.35
CA THR A 292 19.27 20.26 -24.95
C THR A 292 18.85 18.96 -24.26
N GLN A 293 17.55 18.78 -23.97
CA GLN A 293 17.02 17.63 -23.24
C GLN A 293 17.73 17.41 -21.89
N THR A 294 18.04 18.50 -21.19
CA THR A 294 18.68 18.47 -19.88
C THR A 294 17.75 18.99 -18.78
N VAL A 295 17.88 18.41 -17.60
CA VAL A 295 17.21 18.87 -16.38
C VAL A 295 18.21 19.71 -15.60
N VAL A 296 17.88 20.97 -15.40
CA VAL A 296 18.69 21.91 -14.61
C VAL A 296 18.07 22.05 -13.22
N MET A 297 18.83 21.72 -12.19
CA MET A 297 18.37 21.80 -10.81
C MET A 297 18.46 23.25 -10.31
N HIS A 298 17.44 23.69 -9.58
CA HIS A 298 17.47 24.97 -8.90
C HIS A 298 18.10 24.68 -7.54
N ARG A 299 19.27 25.27 -7.24
CA ARG A 299 20.00 25.09 -5.97
C ARG A 299 19.30 25.75 -4.77
N THR A 300 18.00 25.51 -4.62
CA THR A 300 17.15 26.04 -3.57
C THR A 300 17.00 25.06 -2.41
N GLU A 301 17.68 23.92 -2.46
CA GLU A 301 17.60 22.92 -1.40
C GLU A 301 18.13 23.49 -0.07
N PRO A 302 17.32 23.43 1.00
CA PRO A 302 17.70 23.94 2.30
C PRO A 302 18.87 23.14 2.89
N THR A 303 19.82 23.85 3.48
CA THR A 303 20.89 23.26 4.28
C THR A 303 20.34 22.47 5.48
N SER A 304 21.12 21.56 6.06
CA SER A 304 20.70 20.76 7.21
C SER A 304 20.22 21.62 8.40
N LEU A 305 20.85 22.77 8.63
CA LEU A 305 20.45 23.73 9.66
C LEU A 305 19.11 24.39 9.33
N GLN A 306 18.90 24.82 8.08
CA GLN A 306 17.63 25.40 7.63
C GLN A 306 16.50 24.36 7.73
N ASN A 307 16.76 23.11 7.36
CA ASN A 307 15.81 22.01 7.55
C ASN A 307 15.46 21.80 9.04
N MET A 308 16.46 21.81 9.93
CA MET A 308 16.21 21.68 11.36
C MET A 308 15.39 22.85 11.91
N ALA A 309 15.61 24.07 11.41
CA ALA A 309 14.82 25.24 11.75
C ALA A 309 13.37 25.14 11.23
N LEU A 310 13.16 24.66 10.00
CA LEU A 310 11.83 24.39 9.44
C LEU A 310 11.07 23.35 10.28
N GLN A 311 11.71 22.23 10.61
CA GLN A 311 11.12 21.21 11.49
C GLN A 311 10.77 21.76 12.87
N LEU A 312 11.63 22.61 13.43
CA LEU A 312 11.37 23.24 14.72
C LEU A 312 10.20 24.21 14.63
N ALA A 313 10.10 25.00 13.56
CA ALA A 313 8.99 25.92 13.32
C ALA A 313 7.65 25.18 13.25
N GLU A 314 7.59 24.05 12.55
CA GLU A 314 6.37 23.21 12.53
C GLU A 314 6.02 22.64 13.90
N LYS A 315 7.02 22.16 14.65
CA LYS A 315 6.81 21.65 16.01
C LYS A 315 6.34 22.74 16.97
N LEU A 316 6.90 23.95 16.85
CA LEU A 316 6.46 25.11 17.61
C LEU A 316 5.01 25.48 17.24
N GLY A 317 4.63 25.44 15.96
CA GLY A 317 3.24 25.59 15.53
C GLY A 317 2.32 24.56 16.20
N GLY A 318 2.70 23.28 16.20
CA GLY A 318 1.95 22.23 16.89
C GLY A 318 1.87 22.42 18.41
N LEU A 319 2.92 22.97 19.04
CA LEU A 319 2.90 23.33 20.47
C LEU A 319 1.97 24.49 20.76
N VAL A 320 1.93 25.51 19.90
CA VAL A 320 0.99 26.64 20.02
C VAL A 320 -0.44 26.13 19.91
N GLU A 321 -0.77 25.32 18.90
CA GLU A 321 -2.11 24.71 18.78
C GLU A 321 -2.50 23.89 20.03
N ASN A 322 -1.56 23.13 20.59
CA ASN A 322 -1.82 22.36 21.80
C ASN A 322 -2.02 23.26 23.03
N ASN A 323 -1.26 24.37 23.13
CA ASN A 323 -1.44 25.35 24.18
C ASN A 323 -2.80 26.05 24.09
N GLU A 324 -3.24 26.40 22.89
CA GLU A 324 -4.58 26.97 22.64
C GLU A 324 -5.67 25.98 23.06
N ARG A 325 -5.58 24.71 22.66
CA ARG A 325 -6.53 23.66 23.10
C ARG A 325 -6.61 23.52 24.62
N VAL A 326 -5.47 23.54 25.31
CA VAL A 326 -5.43 23.46 26.78
C VAL A 326 -6.01 24.72 27.41
N PHE A 327 -5.76 25.89 26.83
CA PHE A 327 -6.30 27.15 27.29
C PHE A 327 -7.83 27.19 27.17
N ASP A 328 -8.39 26.77 26.04
CA ASP A 328 -9.84 26.66 25.82
C ASP A 328 -10.50 25.70 26.81
N LEU A 329 -9.87 24.54 27.06
CA LEU A 329 -10.33 23.57 28.07
C LEU A 329 -10.35 24.19 29.47
N LYS A 330 -9.33 25.00 29.82
CA LYS A 330 -9.29 25.70 31.10
C LYS A 330 -10.37 26.78 31.21
N GLN A 331 -10.64 27.55 30.15
CA GLN A 331 -11.73 28.53 30.16
C GLN A 331 -13.12 27.87 30.28
N GLY A 332 -13.33 26.72 29.61
CA GLY A 332 -14.58 25.96 29.70
C GLY A 332 -14.93 25.46 31.10
N VAL A 333 -13.92 25.11 31.91
CA VAL A 333 -14.12 24.68 33.31
C VAL A 333 -14.48 25.86 34.23
N TYR A 334 -14.01 27.07 33.94
CA TYR A 334 -14.36 28.27 34.72
C TYR A 334 -15.71 28.89 34.32
N GLY A 335 -16.22 28.65 33.11
CA GLY A 335 -17.52 29.16 32.64
C GLY A 335 -18.75 28.51 33.31
N GLY A 336 -18.62 27.30 33.85
CA GLY A 336 -19.71 26.61 34.56
C GLY A 336 -19.95 27.10 36.00
N TYR A 337 -18.94 27.72 36.62
CA TYR A 337 -19.02 28.18 38.01
C TYR A 337 -19.59 29.60 38.18
N PHE A 338 -19.63 30.41 37.11
CA PHE A 338 -20.12 31.78 37.19
C PHE A 338 -21.64 31.95 36.95
N ASN A 339 -22.36 30.90 36.51
CA ASN A 339 -23.77 31.03 36.13
C ASN A 339 -24.79 30.49 37.17
N ARG A 340 -24.37 30.24 38.42
CA ARG A 340 -25.26 29.84 39.53
C ARG A 340 -25.37 30.88 40.67
N GLY A 341 -24.93 32.12 40.44
CA GLY A 341 -24.74 33.11 41.51
C GLY A 341 -25.71 34.29 41.59
N THR A 342 -26.67 34.48 40.67
CA THR A 342 -27.43 35.76 40.62
C THR A 342 -28.88 35.60 40.15
N ARG A 343 -29.73 34.87 40.90
CA ARG A 343 -31.20 35.01 40.81
C ARG A 343 -31.92 34.69 42.13
N THR A 344 -31.73 35.54 43.13
CA THR A 344 -32.72 35.87 44.20
C THR A 344 -32.37 37.30 44.62
N ARG A 345 -33.24 38.31 44.67
CA ARG A 345 -34.61 38.45 45.19
C ARG A 345 -35.33 39.64 44.50
N PRO A 346 -36.67 39.75 44.59
CA PRO A 346 -37.41 40.95 44.22
C PRO A 346 -37.03 42.19 45.05
#